data_AF-A0A0U1KU95-F1
#
_entry.id   AF-A0A0U1KU95-F1
#
_cell.length_a   1.000
_cell.length_b   1.000
_cell.length_c   1.000
_cell.angle_alpha   90.00
_cell.angle_beta   90.00
_cell.angle_gamma   90.00
#
_symmetry.space_group_name_H-M   'P 1'
#
loop_
_entity.id
_entity.type
_entity.pdbx_description
1 polymer ?
#
loop_
_entity_poly.entity_id
_entity_poly.type
_entity_poly.pdbx_seq_one_letter_code
_entity_poly.pdbx_strand_id
1 'polypeptide(L)'
;MKFRDMFIALVLIGIMTTAGNVIGYHMPAGEAAIGYAIMLIITLVGVGLTHVIPIKLPMVFWVSIVALLVTSPISPIAKTITFYTSKVDFLALCTPILAYAGLAIGKDLEAFKKMSWKIIVVALAVYTGTFLCATAVAQIMLHFEGII
;
A
#
# COMPACT_ATOMS: atom_id res chain seq x y z
N MET A 1 -6.85 -17.64 0.05
CA MET A 1 -7.91 -16.98 -0.75
C MET A 1 -7.91 -17.59 -2.13
N LYS A 2 -9.07 -17.83 -2.75
CA LYS A 2 -9.05 -18.20 -4.18
C LYS A 2 -8.59 -16.98 -4.97
N PHE A 3 -7.82 -17.16 -6.04
CA PHE A 3 -7.30 -16.07 -6.86
C PHE A 3 -8.40 -15.10 -7.32
N ARG A 4 -9.60 -15.64 -7.56
CA ARG A 4 -10.83 -14.89 -7.86
C ARG A 4 -11.22 -13.89 -6.77
N ASP A 5 -11.18 -14.30 -5.49
CA ASP A 5 -11.62 -13.45 -4.38
C ASP A 5 -10.64 -12.28 -4.17
N MET A 6 -9.35 -12.53 -4.36
CA MET A 6 -8.31 -11.50 -4.35
C MET A 6 -8.49 -10.49 -5.49
N PHE A 7 -8.74 -10.98 -6.71
CA PHE A 7 -8.97 -10.10 -7.85
C PHE A 7 -10.20 -9.21 -7.64
N ILE A 8 -11.31 -9.77 -7.17
CA ILE A 8 -12.53 -9.01 -6.85
C ILE A 8 -12.23 -7.95 -5.77
N ALA A 9 -11.50 -8.31 -4.72
CA ALA A 9 -11.12 -7.36 -3.67
C ALA A 9 -10.27 -6.20 -4.21
N LEU A 10 -9.27 -6.49 -5.06
CA LEU A 10 -8.44 -5.46 -5.69
C LEU A 10 -9.28 -4.52 -6.57
N VAL A 11 -10.21 -5.05 -7.37
CA VAL A 11 -11.10 -4.20 -8.18
C VAL A 11 -11.99 -3.31 -7.31
N LEU A 12 -12.57 -3.86 -6.23
CA LEU A 12 -13.40 -3.09 -5.30
C LEU A 12 -12.60 -1.98 -4.62
N ILE A 13 -11.38 -2.29 -4.15
CA ILE A 13 -10.46 -1.30 -3.58
C ILE A 13 -10.18 -0.19 -4.61
N GLY A 14 -9.98 -0.54 -5.88
CA GLY A 14 -9.75 0.44 -6.95
C GLY A 14 -10.88 1.41 -7.18
N ILE A 15 -12.11 0.90 -7.17
CA ILE A 15 -13.30 1.74 -7.29
C ILE A 15 -13.38 2.70 -6.08
N MET A 16 -13.18 2.19 -4.87
CA MET A 16 -13.20 2.99 -3.64
C MET A 16 -12.09 4.04 -3.61
N THR A 17 -10.87 3.68 -4.00
CA THR A 17 -9.73 4.61 -4.06
C THR A 17 -9.90 5.67 -5.14
N THR A 18 -10.43 5.32 -6.30
CA THR A 18 -10.68 6.31 -7.37
C THR A 18 -11.77 7.29 -6.93
N ALA A 19 -12.85 6.80 -6.31
CA ALA A 19 -13.87 7.66 -5.72
C ALA A 19 -13.29 8.56 -4.62
N GLY A 20 -12.46 8.01 -3.73
CA GLY A 20 -11.78 8.76 -2.67
C GLY A 20 -10.85 9.85 -3.19
N ASN A 21 -10.13 9.59 -4.28
CA ASN A 21 -9.26 10.57 -4.94
C ASN A 21 -10.04 11.76 -5.52
N VAL A 22 -11.19 11.49 -6.15
CA VAL A 22 -12.02 12.55 -6.76
C VAL A 22 -12.70 13.38 -5.69
N ILE A 23 -13.26 12.74 -4.67
CA ILE A 23 -14.04 13.41 -3.63
C ILE A 23 -13.13 14.13 -2.62
N GLY A 24 -12.08 13.47 -2.16
CA GLY A 24 -11.24 13.96 -1.05
C GLY A 24 -10.03 14.78 -1.49
N TYR A 25 -9.46 14.50 -2.66
CA TYR A 25 -8.20 15.09 -3.12
C TYR A 25 -8.35 15.88 -4.44
N HIS A 26 -9.58 15.99 -4.96
CA HIS A 26 -9.92 16.73 -6.19
C HIS A 26 -9.06 16.37 -7.40
N MET A 27 -8.56 15.14 -7.47
CA MET A 27 -7.77 14.67 -8.60
C MET A 27 -8.67 14.27 -9.77
N PRO A 28 -8.23 14.49 -11.03
CA PRO A 28 -9.02 14.12 -12.21
C PRO A 28 -9.27 12.61 -12.25
N ALA A 29 -10.55 12.23 -12.25
CA ALA A 29 -11.00 10.84 -12.13
C ALA A 29 -10.36 9.90 -13.17
N GLY A 30 -10.20 10.38 -14.41
CA GLY A 30 -9.61 9.60 -15.50
C GLY A 30 -8.14 9.24 -15.25
N GLU A 31 -7.32 10.22 -14.84
CA GLU A 31 -5.90 9.99 -14.59
C GLU A 31 -5.68 9.12 -13.33
N ALA A 32 -6.46 9.36 -12.28
CA ALA A 32 -6.41 8.56 -11.05
C ALA A 32 -6.82 7.10 -11.29
N ALA A 33 -7.85 6.86 -12.11
CA ALA A 33 -8.27 5.51 -12.49
C ALA A 33 -7.18 4.77 -13.29
N ILE A 34 -6.51 5.47 -14.22
CA ILE A 34 -5.38 4.92 -14.97
C ILE A 34 -4.22 4.60 -14.02
N GLY A 35 -3.89 5.51 -13.10
CA GLY A 35 -2.87 5.30 -12.08
C GLY A 35 -3.15 4.06 -11.23
N TYR A 36 -4.39 3.89 -10.78
CA TYR A 36 -4.80 2.71 -10.02
C TYR A 36 -4.72 1.44 -10.86
N ALA A 37 -5.17 1.47 -12.12
CA ALA A 37 -5.10 0.32 -13.02
C ALA A 37 -3.64 -0.15 -13.22
N ILE A 38 -2.70 0.79 -13.34
CA ILE A 38 -1.26 0.48 -13.40
C ILE A 38 -0.80 -0.19 -12.10
N MET A 39 -1.16 0.34 -10.94
CA MET A 39 -0.85 -0.28 -9.64
C MET A 39 -1.43 -1.71 -9.52
N LEU A 40 -2.65 -1.93 -10.02
CA LEU A 40 -3.29 -3.24 -10.03
C LEU A 40 -2.52 -4.23 -10.90
N ILE A 41 -2.09 -3.83 -12.10
CA ILE A 41 -1.29 -4.68 -13.00
C ILE A 41 0.03 -5.06 -12.33
N ILE A 42 0.75 -4.09 -11.76
CA ILE A 42 2.02 -4.33 -11.03
C ILE A 42 1.80 -5.33 -9.89
N THR A 43 0.70 -5.16 -9.14
CA THR A 43 0.34 -6.06 -8.03
C THR A 43 0.07 -7.47 -8.53
N LEU A 44 -0.71 -7.64 -9.60
CA LEU A 44 -1.00 -8.97 -10.17
C LEU A 44 0.27 -9.68 -10.66
N VAL A 45 1.19 -8.95 -11.30
CA VAL A 45 2.49 -9.49 -11.72
C VAL A 45 3.29 -9.95 -10.50
N GLY A 46 3.43 -9.11 -9.47
CA GLY A 46 4.16 -9.48 -8.25
C GLY A 46 3.56 -10.68 -7.50
N VAL A 47 2.23 -10.77 -7.45
CA VAL A 47 1.52 -11.93 -6.89
C VAL A 47 1.78 -13.19 -7.70
N GLY A 48 1.77 -13.08 -9.04
CA GLY A 48 2.10 -14.16 -9.95
C GLY A 48 3.52 -14.68 -9.72
N LEU A 49 4.49 -13.78 -9.60
CA LEU A 49 5.89 -14.12 -9.29
C LEU A 49 6.02 -14.89 -7.97
N THR A 50 5.23 -14.53 -6.96
CA THR A 50 5.23 -15.22 -5.67
C THR A 50 4.85 -16.71 -5.79
N HIS A 51 4.04 -17.08 -6.80
CA HIS A 51 3.63 -18.47 -7.02
C HIS A 51 4.59 -19.24 -7.92
N VAL A 52 5.32 -18.54 -8.80
CA VAL A 52 6.28 -19.17 -9.73
C VAL A 52 7.62 -19.43 -9.05
N ILE A 53 8.07 -18.51 -8.19
CA ILE A 53 9.39 -18.57 -7.57
C ILE A 53 9.26 -19.30 -6.21
N PRO A 54 9.95 -20.44 -6.00
CA PRO A 54 9.79 -21.28 -4.80
C PRO A 54 10.43 -20.70 -3.52
N ILE A 55 10.74 -19.41 -3.50
CA ILE A 55 11.36 -18.73 -2.37
C ILE A 55 10.25 -18.21 -1.45
N LYS A 56 10.26 -18.62 -0.17
CA LYS A 56 9.26 -18.26 0.85
C LYS A 56 9.42 -16.83 1.36
N LEU A 57 9.26 -15.85 0.48
CA LEU A 57 9.21 -14.44 0.84
C LEU A 57 7.76 -13.94 0.85
N PRO A 58 7.44 -12.93 1.69
CA PRO A 58 6.11 -12.34 1.71
C PRO A 58 5.75 -11.81 0.32
N MET A 59 4.47 -11.93 -0.07
CA MET A 59 3.96 -11.41 -1.36
C MET A 59 4.31 -9.93 -1.57
N VAL A 60 4.25 -9.13 -0.51
CA VAL A 60 4.58 -7.70 -0.53
C VAL A 60 6.01 -7.46 -1.03
N PHE A 61 6.96 -8.34 -0.70
CA PHE A 61 8.34 -8.23 -1.16
C PHE A 61 8.44 -8.31 -2.69
N TRP A 62 7.77 -9.28 -3.30
CA TRP A 62 7.75 -9.45 -4.76
C TRP A 62 7.06 -8.28 -5.47
N VAL A 63 5.92 -7.82 -4.93
CA VAL A 63 5.22 -6.64 -5.48
C VAL A 63 6.10 -5.40 -5.41
N SER A 64 6.81 -5.17 -4.29
CA SER A 64 7.73 -4.04 -4.14
C SER A 64 8.90 -4.10 -5.13
N ILE A 65 9.48 -5.27 -5.39
CA ILE A 65 10.55 -5.41 -6.39
C ILE A 65 10.04 -5.06 -7.79
N VAL A 66 8.88 -5.61 -8.18
CA VAL A 66 8.30 -5.32 -9.51
C VAL A 66 7.99 -3.83 -9.63
N ALA A 67 7.41 -3.22 -8.60
CA ALA A 67 7.14 -1.79 -8.59
C ALA A 67 8.43 -0.97 -8.78
N LEU A 68 9.49 -1.27 -8.01
CA LEU A 68 10.78 -0.59 -8.10
C LEU A 68 11.44 -0.74 -9.48
N LEU A 69 11.43 -1.94 -10.06
CA LEU A 69 12.00 -2.17 -11.39
C LEU A 69 11.30 -1.36 -12.47
N VAL A 70 9.98 -1.24 -12.35
CA VAL A 70 9.14 -0.59 -13.36
C VAL A 70 9.18 0.95 -13.23
N THR A 71 9.35 1.48 -12.01
CA THR A 71 9.45 2.93 -11.74
C THR A 71 10.88 3.47 -11.69
N SER A 72 11.88 2.60 -11.63
CA SER A 72 13.30 2.98 -11.67
C SER A 72 13.65 3.75 -12.94
N PRO A 73 14.59 4.73 -12.88
CA PRO A 73 15.06 5.47 -14.05
C PRO A 73 15.66 4.58 -15.15
N ILE A 74 15.99 3.32 -14.84
CA ILE A 74 16.47 2.32 -15.80
C ILE A 74 15.35 1.83 -16.72
N SER A 75 14.09 1.93 -16.30
CA SER A 75 12.92 1.49 -17.06
C SER A 75 12.49 2.53 -18.10
N PRO A 76 12.31 2.15 -19.39
CA PRO A 76 11.91 3.08 -20.45
C PRO A 76 10.47 3.62 -20.28
N ILE A 77 9.64 2.95 -19.46
CA ILE A 77 8.23 3.31 -19.23
C ILE A 77 8.06 4.07 -17.90
N ALA A 78 9.14 4.25 -17.13
CA ALA A 78 9.11 4.83 -15.79
C ALA A 78 8.42 6.19 -15.74
N LYS A 79 8.67 7.08 -16.71
CA LYS A 79 8.09 8.43 -16.75
C LYS A 79 6.56 8.42 -16.88
N THR A 80 6.02 7.56 -17.74
CA THR A 80 4.57 7.43 -17.92
C THR A 80 3.93 6.83 -16.68
N ILE A 81 4.55 5.80 -16.10
CA ILE A 81 4.02 5.11 -14.92
C ILE A 81 4.00 6.06 -13.72
N THR A 82 5.11 6.71 -13.43
CA THR A 82 5.21 7.68 -12.33
C THR A 82 4.25 8.85 -12.50
N PHE A 83 4.03 9.34 -13.73
CA PHE A 83 3.06 10.40 -14.01
C PHE A 83 1.63 10.02 -13.60
N TYR A 84 1.15 8.83 -13.97
CA TYR A 84 -0.22 8.41 -13.63
C TYR A 84 -0.33 7.95 -12.17
N THR A 85 0.69 7.30 -11.62
CA THR A 85 0.66 6.86 -10.21
C THR A 85 0.73 8.03 -9.23
N SER A 86 1.32 9.17 -9.60
CA SER A 86 1.31 10.38 -8.76
C SER A 86 -0.05 11.08 -8.70
N LYS A 87 -1.00 10.66 -9.56
CA LYS A 87 -2.41 11.08 -9.54
C LYS A 87 -3.28 10.18 -8.66
N VAL A 88 -2.67 9.28 -7.90
CA VAL A 88 -3.35 8.47 -6.90
C VAL A 88 -2.80 8.90 -5.55
N ASP A 89 -3.61 9.61 -4.78
CA ASP A 89 -3.24 10.00 -3.42
C ASP A 89 -3.16 8.76 -2.53
N PHE A 90 -2.10 8.68 -1.73
CA PHE A 90 -1.87 7.57 -0.81
C PHE A 90 -2.98 7.46 0.24
N LEU A 91 -3.51 8.57 0.73
CA LEU A 91 -4.55 8.57 1.74
C LEU A 91 -5.89 8.05 1.21
N ALA A 92 -6.14 8.18 -0.10
CA ALA A 92 -7.30 7.57 -0.76
C ALA A 92 -7.21 6.03 -0.81
N LEU A 93 -6.00 5.46 -0.76
CA LEU A 93 -5.79 4.01 -0.61
C LEU A 93 -6.07 3.55 0.83
N CYS A 94 -5.81 4.39 1.83
CA CYS A 94 -6.05 4.06 3.23
C CYS A 94 -7.52 3.84 3.55
N THR A 95 -8.45 4.53 2.89
CA THR A 95 -9.90 4.45 3.16
C THR A 95 -10.45 3.01 3.07
N PRO A 96 -10.32 2.29 1.93
CA PRO A 96 -10.80 0.91 1.84
C PRO A 96 -10.05 -0.03 2.80
N ILE A 97 -8.75 0.20 3.04
CA ILE A 97 -7.95 -0.62 3.96
C ILE A 97 -8.49 -0.49 5.39
N LEU A 98 -8.73 0.74 5.86
CA LEU A 98 -9.29 1.00 7.18
C LEU A 98 -10.72 0.46 7.30
N ALA A 99 -11.53 0.56 6.24
CA ALA A 99 -12.87 -0.03 6.23
C ALA A 99 -12.84 -1.55 6.41
N TYR A 100 -11.97 -2.26 5.67
CA TYR A 100 -11.78 -3.70 5.83
C TYR A 100 -11.21 -4.07 7.20
N ALA A 101 -10.25 -3.29 7.72
CA ALA A 101 -9.71 -3.49 9.05
C ALA A 101 -10.79 -3.32 10.12
N GLY A 102 -11.63 -2.30 10.01
CA GLY A 102 -12.77 -2.06 10.91
C GLY A 102 -13.78 -3.20 10.87
N LEU A 103 -14.14 -3.68 9.67
CA LEU A 103 -15.02 -4.85 9.52
C LEU A 103 -14.41 -6.13 10.11
N ALA A 104 -13.11 -6.35 9.90
CA ALA A 104 -12.40 -7.50 10.45
C ALA A 104 -12.37 -7.47 11.99
N ILE A 105 -12.13 -6.31 12.58
CA ILE A 105 -12.18 -6.11 14.04
C ILE A 105 -13.61 -6.31 14.56
N GLY A 106 -14.62 -5.79 13.85
CA GLY A 106 -16.03 -5.94 14.22
C GLY A 106 -16.49 -7.39 14.34
N LYS A 107 -15.88 -8.31 13.57
CA LYS A 107 -16.15 -9.74 13.63
C LYS A 107 -15.72 -10.37 14.97
N ASP A 108 -14.64 -9.87 15.57
CA ASP A 108 -14.04 -10.41 16.81
C ASP A 108 -14.13 -9.40 17.97
N LEU A 109 -15.32 -8.79 18.14
CA LEU A 109 -15.56 -7.72 19.11
C LEU A 109 -15.29 -8.14 20.57
N GLU A 110 -15.53 -9.41 20.90
CA GLU A 110 -15.27 -9.94 22.25
C GLU A 110 -13.78 -9.93 22.61
N ALA A 111 -12.90 -10.27 21.65
CA ALA A 111 -11.46 -10.23 21.84
C ALA A 111 -10.98 -8.77 22.00
N PHE A 112 -11.54 -7.86 21.20
CA PHE A 112 -11.27 -6.43 21.30
C PHE A 112 -11.66 -5.86 22.68
N LYS A 113 -12.83 -6.25 23.20
CA LYS A 113 -13.30 -5.84 24.54
C LYS A 113 -12.37 -6.29 25.66
N LYS A 114 -11.72 -7.46 25.55
CA LYS A 114 -10.73 -7.91 26.54
C LYS A 114 -9.47 -7.04 26.54
N MET A 115 -9.08 -6.47 25.40
CA MET A 115 -7.92 -5.59 25.30
C MET A 115 -8.26 -4.11 25.60
N SER A 116 -9.50 -3.66 25.38
CA SER A 116 -10.06 -2.34 25.74
C SER A 116 -9.05 -1.17 25.67
N TRP A 117 -8.52 -0.73 26.81
CA TRP A 117 -7.64 0.44 26.89
C TRP A 117 -6.18 0.14 26.57
N LYS A 118 -5.76 -1.12 26.72
CA LYS A 118 -4.35 -1.54 26.49
C LYS A 118 -3.97 -1.39 25.01
N ILE A 119 -4.94 -1.48 24.10
CA ILE A 119 -4.72 -1.29 22.66
C ILE A 119 -4.15 0.10 22.38
N ILE A 120 -4.64 1.14 23.05
CA ILE A 120 -4.19 2.52 22.82
C ILE A 120 -2.72 2.66 23.22
N VAL A 121 -2.34 2.13 24.38
CA VAL A 121 -0.96 2.18 24.87
C VAL A 121 -0.02 1.39 23.95
N VAL A 122 -0.43 0.18 23.55
CA VAL A 122 0.36 -0.66 22.64
C VAL A 122 0.49 0.01 21.27
N ALA A 123 -0.59 0.58 20.73
CA ALA A 123 -0.56 1.29 19.46
C ALA A 123 0.39 2.50 19.51
N LEU A 124 0.32 3.33 20.55
CA LEU A 124 1.24 4.46 20.72
C LEU A 124 2.70 3.99 20.81
N ALA A 125 2.97 2.94 21.59
CA ALA A 125 4.32 2.39 21.70
C ALA A 125 4.85 1.84 20.36
N VAL A 126 4.02 1.11 19.60
CA VAL A 126 4.38 0.53 18.30
C VAL A 126 4.58 1.61 17.24
N TYR A 127 3.67 2.58 17.13
CA TYR A 127 3.79 3.68 16.17
C TYR A 127 5.02 4.53 16.48
N THR A 128 5.24 4.88 17.74
CA THR A 128 6.41 5.66 18.16
C THR A 128 7.70 4.89 17.88
N GLY A 129 7.77 3.61 18.25
CA GLY A 129 8.95 2.78 18.00
C GLY A 129 9.27 2.63 16.51
N THR A 130 8.25 2.37 15.69
CA THR A 130 8.41 2.23 14.23
C THR A 130 8.88 3.55 13.60
N PHE A 131 8.28 4.67 14.01
CA PHE A 131 8.64 6.00 13.49
C PHE A 131 10.06 6.41 13.89
N LEU A 132 10.43 6.22 15.16
CA LEU A 132 11.78 6.54 15.65
C LEU A 132 12.85 5.70 14.94
N CYS A 133 12.61 4.40 14.78
CA CYS A 133 13.54 3.52 14.08
C CYS A 133 13.68 3.91 12.59
N ALA A 134 12.56 4.14 11.90
CA ALA A 134 12.56 4.57 10.50
C ALA A 134 13.30 5.91 10.32
N THR A 135 13.07 6.87 11.21
CA THR A 135 13.72 8.19 11.17
C THR A 135 15.21 8.09 11.48
N ALA A 136 15.61 7.25 12.44
CA ALA A 136 17.03 7.01 12.73
C ALA A 136 17.78 6.43 11.53
N VAL A 137 17.19 5.43 10.84
CA VAL A 137 17.77 4.87 9.61
C VAL A 137 17.83 5.93 8.51
N ALA A 138 16.77 6.71 8.32
CA ALA A 138 16.74 7.80 7.36
C ALA A 138 17.83 8.84 7.63
N GLN A 139 18.00 9.26 8.89
CA GLN A 139 19.04 10.21 9.30
C GLN A 139 20.44 9.70 8.96
N ILE A 140 20.72 8.42 9.25
CA ILE A 140 22.01 7.80 8.93
C ILE A 140 22.25 7.80 7.43
N MET A 141 21.26 7.36 6.63
CA MET A 141 21.40 7.30 5.17
C MET A 141 21.57 8.69 4.55
N LEU A 142 20.78 9.67 4.96
CA LEU A 142 20.87 11.05 4.45
C LEU A 142 22.21 11.71 4.78
N HIS A 143 22.79 11.37 5.94
CA HIS A 143 24.14 11.82 6.31
C HIS A 143 25.22 11.16 5.45
N PHE A 144 25.09 9.86 5.15
CA PHE A 144 25.97 9.16 4.21
C PHE A 144 25.89 9.72 2.79
N GLU A 145 24.71 10.14 2.35
CA GLU A 145 24.49 10.79 1.04
C GLU A 145 24.93 12.26 1.01
N GLY A 146 25.29 12.84 2.17
CA GLY A 146 25.76 14.23 2.29
C GLY A 146 24.66 15.28 2.08
N ILE A 147 23.39 14.90 2.23
CA ILE A 147 22.24 15.80 2.10
C ILE A 147 22.04 16.62 3.39
N ILE A 148 22.40 16.05 4.55
CA ILE A 148 22.30 16.66 5.89
C ILE A 148 23.57 16.37 6.71
#